data_AF-A0A086QRX4-F1
#
_entry.id   AF-A0A086QRX4-F1
#
_cell.length_a   1.000
_cell.length_b   1.000
_cell.length_c   1.000
_cell.angle_alpha   90.00
_cell.angle_beta   90.00
_cell.angle_gamma   90.00
#
_symmetry.space_group_name_H-M   'P 1'
#
loop_
_entity.id
_entity.type
_entity.pdbx_description
1 polymer ?
#
loop_
_entity_poly.entity_id
_entity_poly.type
_entity_poly.pdbx_seq_one_letter_code
_entity_poly.pdbx_strand_id
1 'polypeptide(L)'
;MGGWESKDACESGGTAFCGTVANSAGCIALSKEFYCTCLPGFQPEGRRMNSSCVDIDECARGIGLCFSKIENSECVNTPGSFECRCNEYRTLKNNVCEDINECLDNRGGCAEHTDCINNDGAAVTCRCLPGYTGNDGKPGRACKDINECEEPDHCPENSVCVNTPGSYRCECKTGFAKDAEGMCTGKDFCVTGENGCDPNFATCTPVVGSYACACKDGFQGSGRKGECKPLPGSEYKACELLGLHCGRYQGCASDNAGSYRCAALTKVQQVKVLLSEGPGTETPLWLWCCVALAAVIFVGAVVYGVRYFLKKWKKTNESEDDALLSGYGYDYGAAHSFRG
;
A
#
# COMPACT_ATOMS: atom_id res chain seq x y z
N MET A 1 -57.37 -0.23 -101.56
CA MET A 1 -56.86 -0.63 -100.24
C MET A 1 -55.57 0.12 -99.99
N GLY A 2 -55.65 1.33 -99.43
CA GLY A 2 -54.48 2.08 -98.97
C GLY A 2 -54.56 2.09 -97.45
N GLY A 3 -53.79 1.21 -96.81
CA GLY A 3 -53.66 1.22 -95.36
C GLY A 3 -52.95 2.51 -94.97
N TRP A 4 -53.67 3.44 -94.32
CA TRP A 4 -53.01 4.46 -93.53
C TRP A 4 -52.45 3.77 -92.29
N GLU A 5 -51.24 3.25 -92.42
CA GLU A 5 -50.40 3.01 -91.25
C GLU A 5 -50.26 4.36 -90.55
N SER A 6 -50.88 4.48 -89.39
CA SER A 6 -50.62 5.59 -88.48
C SER A 6 -49.16 5.45 -88.08
N LYS A 7 -48.25 6.12 -88.81
CA LYS A 7 -46.84 6.15 -88.43
C LYS A 7 -46.76 6.61 -86.99
N ASP A 8 -46.10 5.79 -86.19
CA ASP A 8 -45.85 6.05 -84.78
C ASP A 8 -45.22 7.46 -84.65
N ALA A 9 -45.71 8.26 -83.70
CA ALA A 9 -45.25 9.63 -83.50
C ALA A 9 -43.75 9.71 -83.15
N CYS A 10 -43.19 8.66 -82.53
CA CYS A 10 -41.75 8.53 -82.28
C CYS A 10 -40.96 8.23 -83.56
N GLU A 11 -41.52 7.48 -84.50
CA GLU A 11 -40.94 7.24 -85.83
C GLU A 11 -41.08 8.46 -86.76
N SER A 12 -42.08 9.30 -86.49
CA SER A 12 -42.38 10.54 -87.22
C SER A 12 -41.60 11.75 -86.70
N GLY A 13 -40.39 11.53 -86.19
CA GLY A 13 -39.47 12.58 -85.71
C GLY A 13 -39.39 12.73 -84.19
N GLY A 14 -40.28 12.10 -83.42
CA GLY A 14 -40.26 12.18 -81.94
C GLY A 14 -38.99 11.60 -81.31
N THR A 15 -38.45 10.50 -81.86
CA THR A 15 -37.18 9.91 -81.39
C THR A 15 -36.00 10.86 -81.60
N ALA A 16 -35.94 11.54 -82.75
CA ALA A 16 -34.91 12.52 -83.05
C ALA A 16 -35.02 13.75 -82.14
N PHE A 17 -36.24 14.21 -81.87
CA PHE A 17 -36.49 15.30 -80.92
C PHE A 17 -36.05 14.92 -79.51
N CYS A 18 -36.50 13.79 -78.97
CA CYS A 18 -36.10 13.35 -77.63
C CYS A 18 -34.58 13.10 -77.51
N GLY A 19 -33.91 12.70 -78.59
CA GLY A 19 -32.45 12.62 -78.64
C GLY A 19 -31.72 13.96 -78.52
N THR A 20 -32.41 15.10 -78.74
CA THR A 20 -31.87 16.45 -78.50
C THR A 20 -32.23 17.02 -77.13
N VAL A 21 -33.14 16.37 -76.39
CA VAL A 21 -33.57 16.81 -75.05
C VAL A 21 -32.59 16.27 -74.02
N ALA A 22 -32.01 17.17 -73.21
CA ALA A 22 -31.12 16.79 -72.13
C ALA A 22 -31.81 15.85 -71.14
N ASN A 23 -31.09 14.83 -70.67
CA ASN A 23 -31.57 13.83 -69.70
C ASN A 23 -32.79 13.00 -70.17
N SER A 24 -33.08 12.97 -71.47
CA SER A 24 -34.08 12.04 -72.03
C SER A 24 -33.50 10.63 -72.16
N ALA A 25 -34.30 9.64 -71.76
CA ALA A 25 -34.01 8.21 -71.89
C ALA A 25 -34.60 7.58 -73.17
N GLY A 26 -35.55 8.26 -73.84
CA GLY A 26 -36.26 7.66 -74.96
C GLY A 26 -37.57 8.38 -75.32
N CYS A 27 -38.28 7.81 -76.29
CA CYS A 27 -39.55 8.33 -76.80
C CYS A 27 -40.64 7.25 -76.63
N ILE A 28 -41.79 7.64 -76.10
CA ILE A 28 -43.00 6.80 -76.09
C ILE A 28 -44.09 7.49 -76.91
N ALA A 29 -44.70 6.75 -77.82
CA ALA A 29 -45.81 7.25 -78.62
C ALA A 29 -47.17 6.88 -78.05
N LEU A 30 -48.07 7.87 -78.07
CA LEU A 30 -49.49 7.77 -77.77
C LEU A 30 -50.26 8.12 -79.06
N SER A 31 -50.39 7.14 -79.95
CA SER A 31 -51.04 7.29 -81.26
C SER A 31 -50.39 8.37 -82.14
N LYS A 32 -50.92 9.61 -82.14
CA LYS A 32 -50.41 10.75 -82.93
C LYS A 32 -49.55 11.72 -82.12
N GLU A 33 -49.42 11.49 -80.82
CA GLU A 33 -48.58 12.29 -79.93
C GLU A 33 -47.41 11.43 -79.46
N PHE A 34 -46.31 12.07 -79.07
CA PHE A 34 -45.20 11.42 -78.40
C PHE A 34 -44.87 12.20 -77.12
N TYR A 35 -44.17 11.58 -76.18
CA TYR A 35 -43.52 12.29 -75.09
C TYR A 35 -42.16 11.65 -74.81
N CYS A 36 -41.22 12.46 -74.34
CA CYS A 36 -39.91 11.97 -73.95
C CYS A 36 -39.98 11.32 -72.56
N THR A 37 -39.47 10.09 -72.44
CA THR A 37 -39.17 9.50 -71.14
C THR A 37 -37.87 10.08 -70.62
N CYS A 38 -37.78 10.29 -69.32
CA CYS A 38 -36.61 10.87 -68.67
C CYS A 38 -35.74 9.79 -68.03
N LEU A 39 -34.44 10.08 -67.89
CA LEU A 39 -33.53 9.26 -67.09
C LEU A 39 -34.01 9.23 -65.62
N PRO A 40 -33.64 8.20 -64.83
CA PRO A 40 -33.93 8.17 -63.39
C PRO A 40 -33.46 9.47 -62.71
N GLY A 41 -34.28 10.00 -61.79
CA GLY A 41 -34.03 11.28 -61.12
C GLY A 41 -34.53 12.53 -61.86
N PHE A 42 -35.10 12.37 -63.07
CA PHE A 42 -35.66 13.47 -63.85
C PHE A 42 -37.15 13.27 -64.10
N GLN A 43 -37.91 14.37 -64.10
CA GLN A 43 -39.35 14.38 -64.40
C GLN A 43 -39.64 15.20 -65.67
N PRO A 44 -40.66 14.81 -66.45
CA PRO A 44 -41.07 15.59 -67.60
C PRO A 44 -41.73 16.90 -67.15
N GLU A 45 -41.24 18.02 -67.67
CA GLU A 45 -41.86 19.34 -67.55
C GLU A 45 -42.29 19.85 -68.93
N GLY A 46 -43.48 20.46 -68.99
CA GLY A 46 -44.09 20.91 -70.24
C GLY A 46 -45.07 19.91 -70.85
N ARG A 47 -45.79 20.34 -71.91
CA ARG A 47 -46.80 19.51 -72.59
C ARG A 47 -46.27 18.93 -73.90
N ARG A 48 -46.43 17.60 -74.05
CA ARG A 48 -46.57 16.81 -75.30
C ARG A 48 -45.44 16.97 -76.33
N MET A 49 -45.27 18.14 -76.96
CA MET A 49 -44.27 18.41 -78.00
C MET A 49 -43.12 19.33 -77.56
N ASN A 50 -43.13 19.75 -76.30
CA ASN A 50 -42.07 20.55 -75.67
C ASN A 50 -41.70 19.96 -74.29
N SER A 51 -41.72 18.63 -74.17
CA SER A 51 -41.38 17.95 -72.92
C SER A 51 -39.86 18.03 -72.69
N SER A 52 -39.45 18.75 -71.67
CA SER A 52 -38.07 18.76 -71.16
C SER A 52 -37.97 17.78 -69.99
N CYS A 53 -36.81 17.17 -69.81
CA CYS A 53 -36.52 16.39 -68.61
C CYS A 53 -35.79 17.28 -67.63
N VAL A 54 -36.53 17.77 -66.64
CA VAL A 54 -35.97 18.59 -65.57
C VAL A 54 -35.68 17.72 -64.38
N ASP A 55 -34.65 18.13 -63.66
CA ASP A 55 -34.22 17.49 -62.44
C ASP A 55 -35.36 17.45 -61.41
N ILE A 56 -35.50 16.32 -60.71
CA ILE A 56 -36.43 16.23 -59.58
C ILE A 56 -35.71 16.82 -58.39
N ASP A 57 -36.11 18.00 -57.92
CA ASP A 57 -35.57 18.52 -56.66
C ASP A 57 -36.12 17.70 -55.48
N GLU A 58 -35.38 16.67 -55.06
CA GLU A 58 -35.82 15.80 -53.96
C GLU A 58 -35.88 16.54 -52.63
N CYS A 59 -35.04 17.57 -52.46
CA CYS A 59 -34.96 18.40 -51.27
C CYS A 59 -36.20 19.30 -51.12
N ALA A 60 -36.60 20.01 -52.18
CA ALA A 60 -37.80 20.85 -52.18
C ALA A 60 -39.09 20.02 -52.05
N ARG A 61 -39.08 18.78 -52.53
CA ARG A 61 -40.23 17.86 -52.46
C ARG A 61 -40.33 17.10 -51.13
N GLY A 62 -39.34 17.20 -50.24
CA GLY A 62 -39.30 16.47 -48.98
C GLY A 62 -39.18 14.95 -49.14
N ILE A 63 -38.71 14.48 -50.30
CA ILE A 63 -38.44 13.06 -50.60
C ILE A 63 -36.94 12.74 -50.53
N GLY A 64 -36.08 13.75 -50.36
CA GLY A 64 -34.68 13.59 -50.01
C GLY A 64 -34.58 12.92 -48.64
N LEU A 65 -34.38 11.61 -48.63
CA LEU A 65 -34.35 10.74 -47.45
C LEU A 65 -33.07 10.95 -46.61
N CYS A 66 -32.71 12.20 -46.32
CA CYS A 66 -31.70 12.53 -45.33
C CYS A 66 -32.31 12.28 -43.95
N PHE A 67 -32.32 11.01 -43.54
CA PHE A 67 -32.86 10.58 -42.27
C PHE A 67 -31.96 11.10 -41.15
N SER A 68 -32.31 12.25 -40.58
CA SER A 68 -31.73 12.64 -39.30
C SER A 68 -32.79 12.51 -38.22
N LYS A 69 -32.54 11.65 -37.24
CA LYS A 69 -33.25 11.67 -35.94
C LYS A 69 -32.94 12.94 -35.13
N ILE A 70 -32.17 13.88 -35.68
CA ILE A 70 -31.57 15.03 -35.00
C ILE A 70 -31.68 16.25 -35.96
N GLU A 71 -31.84 17.46 -35.45
CA GLU A 71 -31.62 18.68 -36.27
C GLU A 71 -30.20 18.64 -36.89
N ASN A 72 -29.90 19.36 -37.98
CA ASN A 72 -28.54 19.59 -38.51
C ASN A 72 -28.00 18.65 -39.63
N SER A 73 -28.84 18.13 -40.54
CA SER A 73 -28.41 17.60 -41.86
C SER A 73 -28.98 18.43 -43.01
N GLU A 74 -28.17 18.79 -44.00
CA GLU A 74 -28.58 19.56 -45.18
C GLU A 74 -28.76 18.65 -46.39
N CYS A 75 -29.93 18.73 -47.05
CA CYS A 75 -30.17 18.09 -48.33
C CYS A 75 -29.63 18.98 -49.45
N VAL A 76 -28.80 18.43 -50.33
CA VAL A 76 -28.24 19.12 -51.50
C VAL A 76 -28.77 18.42 -52.76
N ASN A 77 -29.53 19.17 -53.56
CA ASN A 77 -30.05 18.67 -54.82
C ASN A 77 -28.94 18.58 -55.88
N THR A 78 -28.88 17.49 -56.64
CA THR A 78 -27.88 17.26 -57.69
C THR A 78 -28.57 16.78 -58.97
N PRO A 79 -28.01 17.00 -60.17
CA PRO A 79 -28.67 16.53 -61.39
C PRO A 79 -28.88 15.00 -61.40
N GLY A 80 -30.13 14.56 -61.31
CA GLY A 80 -30.56 13.17 -61.33
C GLY A 80 -30.54 12.45 -59.97
N SER A 81 -30.25 13.15 -58.87
CA SER A 81 -30.20 12.57 -57.52
C SER A 81 -30.14 13.67 -56.44
N PHE A 82 -30.03 13.29 -55.18
CA PHE A 82 -29.65 14.21 -54.10
C PHE A 82 -28.48 13.63 -53.30
N GLU A 83 -27.79 14.50 -52.55
CA GLU A 83 -26.79 14.14 -51.58
C GLU A 83 -27.13 14.74 -50.21
N CYS A 84 -26.81 14.00 -49.14
CA CYS A 84 -26.98 14.50 -47.77
C CYS A 84 -25.63 14.99 -47.24
N ARG A 85 -25.59 16.25 -46.81
CA ARG A 85 -24.41 16.84 -46.17
C ARG A 85 -24.64 16.93 -44.67
N CYS A 86 -23.69 16.40 -43.90
CA CYS A 86 -23.69 16.56 -42.44
C CYS A 86 -23.02 17.87 -42.04
N ASN A 87 -23.52 18.48 -40.97
CA ASN A 87 -22.87 19.63 -40.35
C ASN A 87 -21.50 19.25 -39.75
N GLU A 88 -20.73 20.24 -39.31
CA GLU A 88 -19.45 20.02 -38.61
C GLU A 88 -19.61 19.01 -37.46
N TYR A 89 -18.54 18.24 -37.19
CA TYR A 89 -18.49 17.19 -36.15
C TYR A 89 -19.40 15.99 -36.38
N ARG A 90 -19.95 15.82 -37.60
CA ARG A 90 -20.70 14.63 -38.00
C ARG A 90 -20.18 14.02 -39.29
N THR A 91 -20.36 12.71 -39.42
CA THR A 91 -20.01 11.94 -40.62
C THR A 91 -21.22 11.23 -41.18
N LEU A 92 -21.32 11.18 -42.52
CA LEU A 92 -22.40 10.48 -43.20
C LEU A 92 -22.12 8.98 -43.24
N LYS A 93 -23.04 8.18 -42.69
CA LYS A 93 -22.98 6.72 -42.74
C LYS A 93 -24.37 6.16 -42.99
N ASN A 94 -24.54 5.39 -44.06
CA ASN A 94 -25.83 4.82 -44.47
C ASN A 94 -26.95 5.88 -44.58
N ASN A 95 -26.66 7.06 -45.14
CA ASN A 95 -27.57 8.22 -45.23
C ASN A 95 -28.06 8.79 -43.88
N VAL A 96 -27.33 8.50 -42.80
CA VAL A 96 -27.56 9.04 -41.45
C VAL A 96 -26.32 9.80 -41.01
N CYS A 97 -26.50 11.01 -40.48
CA CYS A 97 -25.42 11.77 -39.88
C CYS A 97 -25.14 11.27 -38.45
N GLU A 98 -24.06 10.52 -38.31
CA GLU A 98 -23.58 10.04 -37.01
C GLU A 98 -22.56 11.02 -36.44
N ASP A 99 -22.52 11.11 -35.12
CA ASP A 99 -21.52 11.87 -34.38
C ASP A 99 -20.11 11.35 -34.66
N ILE A 100 -19.15 12.26 -34.80
CA ILE A 100 -17.73 11.89 -34.82
C ILE A 100 -17.27 11.90 -33.38
N ASN A 101 -16.82 10.75 -32.86
CA ASN A 101 -16.20 10.72 -31.54
C ASN A 101 -14.72 11.09 -31.65
N GLU A 102 -14.40 12.39 -31.55
CA GLU A 102 -13.01 12.85 -31.66
C GLU A 102 -12.14 12.35 -30.50
N CYS A 103 -12.71 11.93 -29.37
CA CYS A 103 -11.93 11.38 -28.26
C CYS A 103 -11.26 10.04 -28.59
N LEU A 104 -11.77 9.30 -29.58
CA LEU A 104 -11.15 8.04 -30.01
C LEU A 104 -9.86 8.26 -30.82
N ASP A 105 -9.66 9.46 -31.38
CA ASP A 105 -8.47 9.80 -32.15
C ASP A 105 -7.65 10.87 -31.42
N ASN A 106 -6.39 10.56 -31.11
CA ASN A 106 -5.46 11.46 -30.41
C ASN A 106 -6.08 12.23 -29.20
N ARG A 107 -7.02 11.60 -28.47
CA ARG A 107 -7.78 12.19 -27.35
C ARG A 107 -8.44 13.54 -27.71
N GLY A 108 -8.93 13.72 -28.93
CA GLY A 108 -9.53 14.97 -29.39
C GLY A 108 -8.56 16.17 -29.37
N GLY A 109 -7.25 15.93 -29.33
CA GLY A 109 -6.24 16.99 -29.17
C GLY A 109 -6.18 17.59 -27.77
N CYS A 110 -6.81 16.95 -26.77
CA CYS A 110 -6.67 17.35 -25.37
C CYS A 110 -5.24 17.11 -24.87
N ALA A 111 -4.74 18.04 -24.06
CA ALA A 111 -3.36 18.02 -23.57
C ALA A 111 -3.16 17.06 -22.38
N GLU A 112 -1.95 16.97 -21.85
CA GLU A 112 -1.70 16.17 -20.64
C GLU A 112 -2.53 16.66 -19.44
N HIS A 113 -2.81 15.73 -18.52
CA HIS A 113 -3.63 15.95 -17.32
C HIS A 113 -5.06 16.43 -17.59
N THR A 114 -5.64 16.00 -18.72
CA THR A 114 -7.05 16.26 -19.08
C THR A 114 -7.81 14.99 -19.45
N ASP A 115 -9.11 15.01 -19.19
CA ASP A 115 -10.12 14.10 -19.73
C ASP A 115 -10.72 14.69 -21.01
N CYS A 116 -10.88 13.82 -22.01
CA CYS A 116 -11.59 14.14 -23.25
C CYS A 116 -13.07 13.81 -23.11
N ILE A 117 -13.95 14.78 -23.40
CA ILE A 117 -15.41 14.62 -23.36
C ILE A 117 -15.96 14.84 -24.77
N ASN A 118 -16.50 13.77 -25.34
CA ASN A 118 -17.16 13.79 -26.64
C ASN A 118 -18.53 14.50 -26.52
N ASN A 119 -18.78 15.47 -27.39
CA ASN A 119 -20.03 16.23 -27.39
C ASN A 119 -20.79 15.93 -28.69
N ASP A 120 -22.00 15.35 -28.59
CA ASP A 120 -22.77 14.94 -29.77
C ASP A 120 -23.06 16.13 -30.71
N GLY A 121 -22.45 16.10 -31.91
CA GLY A 121 -22.56 17.13 -32.93
C GLY A 121 -21.88 18.46 -32.59
N ALA A 122 -20.87 18.47 -31.72
CA ALA A 122 -20.13 19.67 -31.35
C ALA A 122 -18.65 19.36 -31.09
N ALA A 123 -17.81 20.41 -31.08
CA ALA A 123 -16.40 20.26 -30.74
C ALA A 123 -16.22 19.62 -29.34
N VAL A 124 -15.22 18.77 -29.22
CA VAL A 124 -14.79 18.13 -27.97
C VAL A 124 -14.52 19.11 -26.82
N THR A 125 -14.84 18.70 -25.59
CA THR A 125 -14.50 19.44 -24.37
C THR A 125 -13.33 18.75 -23.65
N CYS A 126 -12.25 19.48 -23.38
CA CYS A 126 -11.13 19.00 -22.56
C CYS A 126 -11.27 19.49 -21.11
N ARG A 127 -11.37 18.58 -20.15
CA ARG A 127 -11.54 18.91 -18.72
C ARG A 127 -10.31 18.50 -17.92
N CYS A 128 -9.82 19.34 -17.01
CA CYS A 128 -8.73 18.95 -16.12
C CYS A 128 -9.08 17.74 -15.25
N LEU A 129 -8.09 16.87 -15.05
CA LEU A 129 -8.19 15.80 -14.05
C LEU A 129 -8.32 16.38 -12.63
N PRO A 130 -8.88 15.63 -11.67
CA PRO A 130 -8.87 16.03 -10.26
C PRO A 130 -7.46 16.37 -9.76
N GLY A 131 -7.33 17.44 -8.97
CA GLY A 131 -6.03 17.95 -8.50
C GLY A 131 -5.29 18.83 -9.51
N TYR A 132 -5.86 19.06 -10.69
CA TYR A 132 -5.31 19.97 -11.70
C TYR A 132 -6.26 21.13 -11.97
N THR A 133 -5.69 22.28 -12.30
CA THR A 133 -6.40 23.52 -12.62
C THR A 133 -5.86 24.14 -13.89
N GLY A 134 -6.63 25.04 -14.46
CA GLY A 134 -6.26 25.77 -15.65
C GLY A 134 -6.81 25.17 -16.93
N ASN A 135 -7.51 26.03 -17.65
CA ASN A 135 -7.99 25.92 -19.00
C ASN A 135 -9.31 25.18 -19.24
N ASP A 136 -10.20 25.93 -19.88
CA ASP A 136 -11.65 25.81 -19.81
C ASP A 136 -12.18 25.16 -21.10
N GLY A 137 -12.04 23.84 -21.21
CA GLY A 137 -12.80 23.08 -22.21
C GLY A 137 -12.24 23.05 -23.64
N LYS A 138 -11.03 23.57 -23.92
CA LYS A 138 -10.46 23.59 -25.29
C LYS A 138 -9.22 22.71 -25.48
N PRO A 139 -9.04 22.06 -26.65
CA PRO A 139 -7.83 21.32 -27.03
C PRO A 139 -6.55 22.15 -26.97
N GLY A 140 -5.40 21.49 -26.74
CA GLY A 140 -4.07 22.08 -26.92
C GLY A 140 -3.48 22.89 -25.75
N ARG A 141 -4.12 22.93 -24.57
CA ARG A 141 -3.56 23.57 -23.36
C ARG A 141 -3.55 22.61 -22.19
N ALA A 142 -2.37 22.41 -21.59
CA ALA A 142 -2.18 21.53 -20.45
C ALA A 142 -2.74 22.14 -19.16
N CYS A 143 -3.31 21.30 -18.31
CA CYS A 143 -3.67 21.70 -16.96
C CYS A 143 -2.43 21.72 -16.07
N LYS A 144 -2.39 22.69 -15.15
CA LYS A 144 -1.34 22.81 -14.14
C LYS A 144 -1.79 22.09 -12.88
N ASP A 145 -0.85 21.41 -12.24
CA ASP A 145 -1.04 20.88 -10.90
C ASP A 145 -1.48 21.98 -9.91
N ILE A 146 -2.48 21.68 -9.09
CA ILE A 146 -2.90 22.54 -7.97
C ILE A 146 -1.89 22.32 -6.86
N ASN A 147 -1.23 23.39 -6.40
CA ASN A 147 -0.33 23.30 -5.27
C ASN A 147 -1.10 23.55 -3.98
N GLU A 148 -1.60 22.50 -3.33
CA GLU A 148 -2.36 22.65 -2.09
C GLU A 148 -1.49 23.15 -0.92
N CYS A 149 -0.16 23.12 -1.05
CA CYS A 149 0.75 23.65 -0.03
C CYS A 149 0.93 25.18 -0.09
N GLU A 150 0.42 25.85 -1.12
CA GLU A 150 0.38 27.33 -1.18
C GLU A 150 -0.77 27.91 -0.36
N GLU A 151 -1.80 27.12 -0.10
CA GLU A 151 -2.92 27.48 0.76
C GLU A 151 -2.69 26.98 2.21
N PRO A 152 -3.09 27.76 3.23
CA PRO A 152 -3.03 27.30 4.62
C PRO A 152 -4.02 26.15 4.90
N ASP A 153 -3.82 25.45 6.02
CA ASP A 153 -4.77 24.49 6.61
C ASP A 153 -4.97 23.12 5.92
N HIS A 154 -4.20 22.78 4.90
CA HIS A 154 -4.27 21.44 4.27
C HIS A 154 -3.61 20.32 5.07
N CYS A 155 -2.70 20.65 5.98
CA CYS A 155 -1.93 19.67 6.74
C CYS A 155 -2.07 19.89 8.26
N PRO A 156 -2.04 18.80 9.06
CA PRO A 156 -2.17 18.89 10.51
C PRO A 156 -1.00 19.66 11.15
N GLU A 157 -1.21 20.18 12.35
CA GLU A 157 -0.13 20.78 13.14
C GLU A 157 1.06 19.82 13.27
N ASN A 158 2.26 20.38 13.41
CA ASN A 158 3.53 19.63 13.48
C ASN A 158 3.82 18.76 12.25
N SER A 159 3.29 19.12 11.08
CA SER A 159 3.64 18.50 9.80
C SER A 159 4.17 19.52 8.79
N VAL A 160 4.70 18.99 7.69
CA VAL A 160 5.15 19.74 6.50
C VAL A 160 4.33 19.24 5.31
N CYS A 161 3.75 20.18 4.58
CA CYS A 161 3.04 19.88 3.34
C CYS A 161 4.07 19.63 2.22
N VAL A 162 3.85 18.56 1.45
CA VAL A 162 4.63 18.23 0.26
C VAL A 162 3.68 18.07 -0.92
N ASN A 163 3.80 18.98 -1.88
CA ASN A 163 3.01 18.95 -3.10
C ASN A 163 3.41 17.76 -3.98
N THR A 164 2.44 17.15 -4.66
CA THR A 164 2.64 16.02 -5.58
C THR A 164 1.78 16.18 -6.83
N PRO A 165 2.13 15.57 -7.98
CA PRO A 165 1.28 15.68 -9.16
C PRO A 165 -0.13 15.11 -8.92
N GLY A 166 -1.14 15.99 -8.92
CA GLY A 166 -2.56 15.72 -8.74
C GLY A 166 -3.05 15.63 -7.28
N SER A 167 -2.20 15.93 -6.29
CA SER A 167 -2.55 15.84 -4.86
C SER A 167 -1.45 16.45 -3.99
N TYR A 168 -1.60 16.40 -2.67
CA TYR A 168 -0.54 16.65 -1.70
C TYR A 168 -0.41 15.50 -0.70
N ARG A 169 0.66 15.52 0.10
CA ARG A 169 0.77 14.69 1.30
C ARG A 169 1.38 15.48 2.45
N CYS A 170 1.00 15.11 3.67
CA CYS A 170 1.55 15.69 4.89
C CYS A 170 2.53 14.72 5.55
N GLU A 171 3.74 15.21 5.81
CA GLU A 171 4.82 14.49 6.49
C GLU A 171 5.03 15.09 7.88
N CYS A 172 4.99 14.27 8.94
CA CYS A 172 5.22 14.78 10.29
C CYS A 172 6.65 15.31 10.43
N LYS A 173 6.81 16.42 11.14
CA LYS A 173 8.13 16.98 11.47
C LYS A 173 8.95 15.97 12.27
N THR A 174 10.27 16.11 12.23
CA THR A 174 11.18 15.30 13.06
C THR A 174 10.74 15.33 14.52
N GLY A 175 10.63 14.16 15.15
CA GLY A 175 10.09 14.05 16.50
C GLY A 175 8.62 13.65 16.57
N PHE A 176 7.87 13.71 15.46
CA PHE A 176 6.44 13.46 15.44
C PHE A 176 6.08 12.25 14.57
N ALA A 177 4.98 11.59 14.90
CA ALA A 177 4.42 10.46 14.16
C ALA A 177 2.91 10.60 14.04
N LYS A 178 2.32 9.98 13.01
CA LYS A 178 0.87 9.94 12.84
C LYS A 178 0.24 9.02 13.89
N ASP A 179 -0.81 9.49 14.56
CA ASP A 179 -1.65 8.67 15.42
C ASP A 179 -2.75 7.92 14.62
N ALA A 180 -3.71 7.30 15.32
CA ALA A 180 -4.78 6.53 14.70
C ALA A 180 -5.74 7.41 13.87
N GLU A 181 -5.83 8.69 14.22
CA GLU A 181 -6.66 9.71 13.58
C GLU A 181 -5.91 10.43 12.44
N GLY A 182 -4.61 10.17 12.27
CA GLY A 182 -3.77 10.76 11.23
C GLY A 182 -3.13 12.10 11.63
N MET A 183 -3.24 12.51 12.89
CA MET A 183 -2.64 13.73 13.44
C MET A 183 -1.17 13.48 13.82
N CYS A 184 -0.32 14.48 13.64
CA CYS A 184 1.08 14.37 14.02
C CYS A 184 1.27 14.67 15.51
N THR A 185 1.44 13.62 16.31
CA THR A 185 1.68 13.69 17.75
C THR A 185 3.15 13.41 18.07
N GLY A 186 3.62 13.93 19.21
CA GLY A 186 5.00 13.75 19.64
C GLY A 186 5.31 12.26 19.84
N LYS A 187 6.33 11.76 19.15
CA LYS A 187 6.80 10.39 19.29
C LYS A 187 7.35 10.18 20.69
N ASP A 188 6.91 9.12 21.36
CA ASP A 188 7.53 8.67 22.61
C ASP A 188 8.80 7.85 22.31
N PHE A 189 9.94 8.52 22.37
CA PHE A 189 11.24 7.89 22.16
C PHE A 189 11.63 6.91 23.28
N CYS A 190 11.08 7.08 24.49
CA CYS A 190 11.34 6.19 25.61
C CYS A 190 10.64 4.83 25.41
N VAL A 191 9.41 4.84 24.87
CA VAL A 191 8.66 3.62 24.54
C VAL A 191 9.23 2.93 23.30
N THR A 192 9.58 3.69 22.27
CA THR A 192 10.10 3.12 21.01
C THR A 192 11.53 2.60 21.11
N GLY A 193 12.26 2.95 22.17
CA GLY A 193 13.66 2.56 22.34
C GLY A 193 14.64 3.33 21.44
N GLU A 194 14.14 4.23 20.59
CA GLU A 194 14.94 5.16 19.77
C GLU A 194 15.45 6.36 20.59
N ASN A 195 15.63 6.17 21.90
CA ASN A 195 16.26 7.14 22.78
C ASN A 195 17.76 6.82 22.89
N GLY A 196 18.61 7.83 22.76
CA GLY A 196 20.06 7.69 22.96
C GLY A 196 20.49 7.56 24.43
N CYS A 197 19.56 7.26 25.35
CA CYS A 197 19.85 7.17 26.77
C CYS A 197 20.65 5.91 27.10
N ASP A 198 21.41 5.95 28.19
CA ASP A 198 22.06 4.75 28.70
C ASP A 198 21.00 3.75 29.21
N PRO A 199 20.94 2.53 28.65
CA PRO A 199 19.89 1.58 28.97
C PRO A 199 19.99 1.06 30.42
N ASN A 200 21.16 1.11 31.04
CA ASN A 200 21.40 0.54 32.37
C ASN A 200 21.45 1.64 33.43
N PHE A 201 22.10 2.76 33.13
CA PHE A 201 22.49 3.77 34.11
C PHE A 201 21.76 5.10 33.96
N ALA A 202 20.85 5.25 32.99
CA ALA A 202 20.02 6.44 32.83
C ALA A 202 18.53 6.12 32.86
N THR A 203 17.74 7.13 33.20
CA THR A 203 16.28 7.15 33.11
C THR A 203 15.90 8.04 31.93
N CYS A 204 15.06 7.51 31.04
CA CYS A 204 14.47 8.26 29.94
C CYS A 204 13.16 8.92 30.42
N THR A 205 13.00 10.21 30.18
CA THR A 205 11.73 10.93 30.40
C THR A 205 11.17 11.42 29.06
N PRO A 206 9.90 11.13 28.75
CA PRO A 206 9.31 11.54 27.49
C PRO A 206 9.11 13.06 27.46
N VAL A 207 9.43 13.68 26.32
CA VAL A 207 9.17 15.09 26.02
C VAL A 207 8.41 15.14 24.70
N VAL A 208 7.45 16.04 24.53
CA VAL A 208 6.68 16.11 23.27
C VAL A 208 7.63 16.36 22.11
N GLY A 209 7.74 15.38 21.20
CA GLY A 209 8.63 15.45 20.04
C GLY A 209 10.10 15.15 20.34
N SER A 210 10.45 14.72 21.57
CA SER A 210 11.83 14.52 22.01
C SER A 210 11.92 13.58 23.23
N TYR A 211 13.07 13.56 23.89
CA TYR A 211 13.30 12.85 25.14
C TYR A 211 14.40 13.52 25.95
N ALA A 212 14.38 13.31 27.26
CA ALA A 212 15.48 13.68 28.13
C ALA A 212 16.06 12.45 28.83
N CYS A 213 17.39 12.42 28.96
CA CYS A 213 18.10 11.38 29.69
C CYS A 213 18.68 11.98 30.96
N ALA A 214 18.48 11.30 32.09
CA ALA A 214 19.11 11.66 33.36
C ALA A 214 19.81 10.43 33.94
N CYS A 215 21.06 10.56 34.39
CA CYS A 215 21.73 9.47 35.07
C CYS A 215 20.99 9.11 36.37
N LYS A 216 20.91 7.81 36.68
CA LYS A 216 20.30 7.30 37.91
C LYS A 216 21.10 7.73 39.14
N ASP A 217 20.48 7.63 40.32
CA ASP A 217 21.09 8.05 41.59
C ASP A 217 22.45 7.38 41.87
N GLY A 218 23.47 8.20 42.07
CA GLY A 218 24.86 7.75 42.23
C GLY A 218 25.66 7.77 40.93
N PHE A 219 25.12 8.27 39.83
CA PHE A 219 25.84 8.44 38.57
C PHE A 219 25.85 9.90 38.14
N GLN A 220 26.91 10.30 37.44
CA GLN A 220 27.07 11.62 36.84
C GLN A 220 27.37 11.50 35.34
N GLY A 221 26.87 12.46 34.56
CA GLY A 221 27.02 12.50 33.10
C GLY A 221 25.79 13.09 32.43
N SER A 222 25.72 12.98 31.10
CA SER A 222 24.60 13.52 30.30
C SER A 222 23.36 12.60 30.25
N GLY A 223 23.44 11.40 30.82
CA GLY A 223 22.40 10.37 30.65
C GLY A 223 22.50 9.59 29.33
N ARG A 224 23.37 9.99 28.40
CA ARG A 224 23.56 9.27 27.13
C ARG A 224 24.31 7.96 27.32
N LYS A 225 24.11 7.04 26.38
CA LYS A 225 24.72 5.71 26.38
C LYS A 225 26.24 5.77 26.56
N GLY A 226 26.74 5.18 27.65
CA GLY A 226 28.16 5.12 27.98
C GLY A 226 28.73 6.35 28.70
N GLU A 227 27.91 7.39 28.95
CA GLU A 227 28.37 8.63 29.59
C GLU A 227 28.08 8.71 31.09
N CYS A 228 27.18 7.88 31.62
CA CYS A 228 26.93 7.83 33.06
C CYS A 228 28.06 7.08 33.79
N LYS A 229 28.82 7.80 34.60
CA LYS A 229 29.89 7.25 35.45
C LYS A 229 29.47 7.28 36.92
N PRO A 230 29.78 6.26 37.73
CA PRO A 230 29.43 6.27 39.14
C PRO A 230 30.19 7.38 39.88
N LEU A 231 29.54 7.95 40.88
CA LEU A 231 30.15 8.88 41.83
C LEU A 231 31.03 8.11 42.83
N PRO A 232 32.04 8.74 43.44
CA PRO A 232 32.87 8.11 44.46
C PRO A 232 32.03 7.51 45.59
N GLY A 233 32.22 6.23 45.88
CA GLY A 233 31.49 5.49 46.91
C GLY A 233 30.16 4.87 46.45
N SER A 234 29.82 4.97 45.16
CA SER A 234 28.61 4.36 44.57
C SER A 234 28.92 3.35 43.45
N GLU A 235 30.19 2.95 43.31
CA GLU A 235 30.69 2.02 42.30
C GLU A 235 29.98 0.66 42.36
N TYR A 236 29.58 0.22 43.56
CA TYR A 236 28.86 -1.03 43.77
C TYR A 236 27.50 -1.05 43.05
N LYS A 237 26.83 0.11 42.92
CA LYS A 237 25.52 0.21 42.26
C LYS A 237 25.60 -0.10 40.77
N ALA A 238 26.75 0.12 40.13
CA ALA A 238 26.91 -0.17 38.71
C ALA A 238 26.77 -1.66 38.42
N CYS A 239 27.34 -2.52 39.27
CA CYS A 239 27.18 -3.97 39.11
C CYS A 239 25.84 -4.50 39.60
N GLU A 240 25.19 -3.83 40.55
CA GLU A 240 23.83 -4.15 40.97
C GLU A 240 22.83 -3.91 39.81
N LEU A 241 22.88 -2.73 39.19
CA LEU A 241 21.99 -2.35 38.09
C LEU A 241 22.29 -3.13 36.81
N LEU A 242 23.57 -3.32 36.47
CA LEU A 242 23.96 -4.01 35.25
C LEU A 242 23.82 -5.54 35.36
N GLY A 243 24.07 -6.10 36.55
CA GLY A 243 24.11 -7.55 36.77
C GLY A 243 22.78 -8.25 36.45
N LEU A 244 21.66 -7.57 36.67
CA LEU A 244 20.32 -8.06 36.35
C LEU A 244 20.06 -8.18 34.83
N HIS A 245 20.83 -7.47 34.02
CA HIS A 245 20.69 -7.43 32.56
C HIS A 245 21.78 -8.21 31.81
N CYS A 246 22.75 -8.79 32.54
CA CYS A 246 23.77 -9.64 31.94
C CYS A 246 23.21 -11.02 31.58
N GLY A 247 23.74 -11.63 30.51
CA GLY A 247 23.34 -12.98 30.09
C GLY A 247 23.69 -14.05 31.13
N ARG A 248 23.07 -15.23 31.01
CA ARG A 248 23.17 -16.37 31.96
C ARG A 248 24.58 -16.71 32.46
N TYR A 249 25.59 -16.62 31.59
CA TYR A 249 26.99 -16.91 31.91
C TYR A 249 27.88 -15.66 31.95
N GLN A 250 27.29 -14.50 32.16
CA GLN A 250 27.98 -13.22 32.25
C GLN A 250 27.80 -12.61 33.64
N GLY A 251 28.80 -11.86 34.08
CA GLY A 251 28.75 -11.06 35.29
C GLY A 251 29.22 -9.64 35.00
N CYS A 252 28.93 -8.72 35.91
CA CYS A 252 29.44 -7.36 35.80
C CYS A 252 30.97 -7.34 36.00
N ALA A 253 31.68 -6.66 35.10
CA ALA A 253 33.09 -6.35 35.25
C ALA A 253 33.33 -4.86 34.99
N SER A 254 34.18 -4.25 35.81
CA SER A 254 34.69 -2.89 35.60
C SER A 254 35.96 -2.95 34.73
N ASP A 255 36.13 -1.97 33.85
CA ASP A 255 37.42 -1.72 33.21
C ASP A 255 38.27 -0.72 34.02
N ASN A 256 39.53 -0.55 33.62
CA ASN A 256 40.45 0.39 34.26
C ASN A 256 40.04 1.87 34.08
N ALA A 257 39.02 2.14 33.24
CA ALA A 257 38.51 3.48 32.97
C ALA A 257 37.24 3.81 33.78
N GLY A 258 36.80 2.90 34.67
CA GLY A 258 35.61 3.09 35.49
C GLY A 258 34.29 2.89 34.73
N SER A 259 34.33 2.19 33.59
CA SER A 259 33.14 1.72 32.86
C SER A 259 32.81 0.28 33.25
N TYR A 260 31.52 -0.05 33.21
CA TYR A 260 31.00 -1.35 33.64
C TYR A 260 30.31 -2.03 32.47
N ARG A 261 30.64 -3.31 32.26
CA ARG A 261 30.09 -4.13 31.17
C ARG A 261 29.88 -5.57 31.62
N CYS A 262 28.98 -6.26 30.93
CA CYS A 262 28.85 -7.70 31.09
C CYS A 262 30.09 -8.41 30.51
N ALA A 263 30.77 -9.19 31.33
CA ALA A 263 31.91 -10.01 30.95
C ALA A 263 31.61 -11.48 31.23
N ALA A 264 32.23 -12.38 30.47
CA ALA A 264 32.05 -13.82 30.68
C ALA A 264 32.50 -14.23 32.09
N LEU A 265 31.65 -14.98 32.79
CA LEU A 265 32.00 -15.60 34.06
C LEU A 265 33.14 -16.60 33.86
N THR A 266 33.99 -16.75 34.88
CA THR A 266 35.04 -17.79 34.88
C THR A 266 34.42 -19.19 34.82
N LYS A 267 35.19 -20.19 34.37
CA LYS A 267 34.71 -21.59 34.31
C LYS A 267 34.17 -22.09 35.66
N VAL A 268 34.81 -21.68 36.76
CA VAL A 268 34.35 -22.02 38.12
C VAL A 268 32.99 -21.37 38.43
N GLN A 269 32.80 -20.11 38.07
CA GLN A 269 31.53 -19.41 38.25
C GLN A 269 30.43 -19.96 37.34
N GLN A 270 30.74 -20.33 36.09
CA GLN A 270 29.79 -21.00 35.20
C GLN A 270 29.31 -22.34 35.78
N VAL A 271 30.23 -23.13 36.36
CA VAL A 271 29.88 -24.38 37.06
C VAL A 271 29.01 -24.12 38.29
N LYS A 272 29.25 -23.04 39.04
CA LYS A 272 28.38 -22.66 40.16
C LYS A 272 26.95 -22.34 39.72
N VAL A 273 26.77 -21.61 38.62
CA VAL A 273 25.44 -21.32 38.04
C VAL A 273 24.74 -22.62 37.63
N LEU A 274 25.46 -23.53 36.95
CA LEU A 274 24.93 -24.84 36.55
C LEU A 274 24.49 -25.69 37.75
N LEU A 275 25.26 -25.67 38.85
CA LEU A 275 24.95 -26.41 40.06
C LEU A 275 23.83 -25.78 40.90
N SER A 276 23.61 -24.46 40.82
CA SER A 276 22.52 -23.80 41.55
C SER A 276 21.15 -23.99 40.91
N GLU A 277 21.08 -24.19 39.59
CA GLU A 277 19.82 -24.31 38.84
C GLU A 277 19.23 -25.74 38.83
N GLY A 278 19.98 -26.74 39.31
CA GLY A 278 19.53 -28.14 39.32
C GLY A 278 19.64 -28.85 37.96
N PRO A 279 19.26 -30.14 37.89
CA PRO A 279 19.20 -30.88 36.64
C PRO A 279 18.10 -30.30 35.74
N GLY A 280 18.49 -29.72 34.61
CA GLY A 280 17.62 -29.07 33.64
C GLY A 280 17.86 -29.62 32.23
N THR A 281 17.05 -29.19 31.26
CA THR A 281 17.08 -29.69 29.87
C THR A 281 18.41 -29.50 29.14
N GLU A 282 19.26 -28.59 29.63
CA GLU A 282 20.58 -28.28 29.05
C GLU A 282 21.77 -28.77 29.88
N THR A 283 21.56 -29.30 31.10
CA THR A 283 22.67 -29.81 31.92
C THR A 283 22.83 -31.32 31.73
N PRO A 284 24.00 -31.80 31.26
CA PRO A 284 24.16 -33.23 31.01
C PRO A 284 23.98 -34.06 32.27
N LEU A 285 23.12 -35.08 32.23
CA LEU A 285 22.85 -35.99 33.35
C LEU A 285 24.13 -36.57 33.97
N TRP A 286 25.16 -36.85 33.14
CA TRP A 286 26.45 -37.36 33.62
C TRP A 286 27.14 -36.41 34.60
N LEU A 287 26.99 -35.10 34.42
CA LEU A 287 27.59 -34.09 35.29
C LEU A 287 27.00 -34.18 36.71
N TRP A 288 25.69 -34.37 36.82
CA TRP A 288 24.98 -34.57 38.09
C TRP A 288 25.26 -35.94 38.72
N CYS A 289 25.40 -37.00 37.92
CA CYS A 289 25.85 -38.30 38.40
C CYS A 289 27.26 -38.22 39.02
N CYS A 290 28.20 -37.48 38.40
CA CYS A 290 29.53 -37.27 38.96
C CYS A 290 29.49 -36.53 40.30
N VAL A 291 28.66 -35.49 40.43
CA VAL A 291 28.48 -34.73 41.69
C VAL A 291 27.89 -35.62 42.79
N ALA A 292 26.87 -36.44 42.46
CA ALA A 292 26.27 -37.38 43.40
C ALA A 292 27.28 -38.46 43.86
N LEU A 293 28.06 -39.02 42.94
CA LEU A 293 29.11 -39.99 43.27
C LEU A 293 30.19 -39.38 44.16
N ALA A 294 30.65 -38.17 43.86
CA ALA A 294 31.62 -37.46 44.69
C ALA A 294 31.10 -37.20 46.12
N ALA A 295 29.81 -36.83 46.26
CA ALA A 295 29.17 -36.66 47.56
C ALA A 295 29.10 -37.98 48.35
N VAL A 296 28.74 -39.09 47.71
CA VAL A 296 28.71 -40.43 48.34
C VAL A 296 30.11 -40.86 48.80
N ILE A 297 31.14 -40.62 47.98
CA ILE A 297 32.53 -40.93 48.34
C ILE A 297 32.98 -40.08 49.53
N PHE A 298 32.66 -38.79 49.55
CA PHE A 298 33.05 -37.89 50.63
C PHE A 298 32.37 -38.27 51.96
N VAL A 299 31.05 -38.53 51.94
CA VAL A 299 30.31 -39.03 53.11
C VAL A 299 30.89 -40.38 53.56
N GLY A 300 31.20 -41.28 52.63
CA GLY A 300 31.84 -42.55 52.91
C GLY A 300 33.22 -42.39 53.59
N ALA A 301 34.05 -41.47 53.11
CA ALA A 301 35.36 -41.18 53.68
C ALA A 301 35.25 -40.56 55.08
N VAL A 302 34.29 -39.65 55.31
CA VAL A 302 34.01 -39.06 56.63
C VAL A 302 33.52 -40.14 57.60
N VAL A 303 32.55 -40.97 57.20
CA VAL A 303 32.03 -42.07 58.04
C VAL A 303 33.14 -43.08 58.35
N TYR A 304 33.98 -43.42 57.37
CA TYR A 304 35.13 -44.29 57.57
C TYR A 304 36.15 -43.67 58.53
N GLY A 305 36.46 -42.38 58.38
CA GLY A 305 37.35 -41.64 59.28
C GLY A 305 36.84 -41.60 60.72
N VAL A 306 35.55 -41.32 60.92
CA VAL A 306 34.89 -41.36 62.24
C VAL A 306 34.94 -42.76 62.83
N ARG A 307 34.61 -43.81 62.05
CA ARG A 307 34.69 -45.21 62.51
C ARG A 307 36.11 -45.63 62.87
N TYR A 308 37.10 -45.21 62.08
CA TYR A 308 38.50 -45.46 62.35
C TYR A 308 38.96 -44.77 63.64
N PHE A 309 38.55 -43.51 63.84
CA PHE A 309 38.85 -42.75 65.06
C PHE A 309 38.21 -43.37 66.31
N LEU A 310 36.93 -43.76 66.24
CA LEU A 310 36.23 -44.45 67.33
C LEU A 310 36.88 -45.80 67.67
N LYS A 311 37.31 -46.57 66.66
CA LYS A 311 38.06 -47.82 66.89
C LYS A 311 39.42 -47.58 67.55
N LYS A 312 40.14 -46.54 67.14
CA LYS A 312 41.42 -46.17 67.74
C LYS A 312 41.25 -45.69 69.19
N TRP A 313 40.22 -44.88 69.46
CA TRP A 313 39.87 -44.39 70.79
C TRP A 313 39.50 -45.54 71.76
N LYS A 314 38.72 -46.51 71.30
CA LYS A 314 38.37 -47.69 72.10
C LYS A 314 39.60 -48.53 72.47
N LYS A 315 40.55 -48.68 71.54
CA LYS A 315 41.80 -49.45 71.77
C LYS A 315 42.78 -48.77 72.73
N THR A 316 42.72 -47.45 72.89
CA THR A 316 43.50 -46.71 73.90
C THR A 316 42.86 -46.71 75.29
N ASN A 317 41.54 -46.93 75.40
CA ASN A 317 40.86 -46.96 76.70
C ASN A 317 40.69 -48.37 77.29
N GLU A 318 40.81 -49.44 76.49
CA GLU A 318 40.74 -50.84 76.98
C GLU A 318 42.03 -51.33 77.67
N SER A 319 43.05 -50.49 77.91
CA SER A 319 44.28 -50.89 78.61
C SER A 319 44.41 -50.40 80.07
N GLU A 320 43.44 -49.64 80.60
CA GLU A 320 43.50 -49.14 81.99
C GLU A 320 42.45 -49.76 82.95
N ASP A 321 41.43 -50.46 82.46
CA ASP A 321 40.27 -50.84 83.29
C ASP A 321 40.19 -52.33 83.76
N ASP A 322 41.15 -53.20 83.40
CA ASP A 322 41.12 -54.64 83.78
C ASP A 322 41.89 -54.99 85.07
N ALA A 323 42.15 -54.01 85.95
CA ALA A 323 42.84 -54.24 87.22
C ALA A 323 42.20 -53.51 88.39
N LEU A 324 40.88 -53.62 88.60
CA LEU A 324 40.25 -53.38 89.91
C LEU A 324 38.78 -53.87 89.93
N LEU A 325 38.48 -54.74 90.90
CA LEU A 325 37.17 -54.98 91.51
C LEU A 325 36.21 -55.99 90.84
N SER A 326 36.57 -57.28 90.94
CA SER A 326 35.58 -58.30 91.28
C SER A 326 35.44 -58.40 92.81
N GLY A 327 34.31 -57.96 93.36
CA GLY A 327 33.98 -58.26 94.77
C GLY A 327 32.95 -57.29 95.33
N TYR A 328 31.83 -57.86 95.78
CA TYR A 328 30.69 -57.24 96.48
C TYR A 328 29.58 -56.69 95.59
N GLY A 329 28.64 -57.59 95.28
CA GLY A 329 27.25 -57.21 95.03
C GLY A 329 26.53 -56.85 96.33
N TYR A 330 25.45 -56.08 96.22
CA TYR A 330 24.19 -56.26 96.95
C TYR A 330 23.09 -55.42 96.26
N ASP A 331 22.12 -56.18 95.78
CA ASP A 331 20.68 -55.97 95.61
C ASP A 331 20.00 -54.74 96.27
N TYR A 332 19.09 -54.09 95.53
CA TYR A 332 17.79 -53.49 95.88
C TYR A 332 17.23 -52.92 94.56
N GLY A 333 16.06 -53.25 94.00
CA GLY A 333 14.81 -53.73 94.60
C GLY A 333 13.79 -52.58 94.64
N ALA A 334 12.87 -52.55 93.64
CA ALA A 334 11.52 -51.95 93.66
C ALA A 334 11.38 -50.45 94.00
N ALA A 335 10.30 -49.72 93.73
CA ALA A 335 9.16 -49.74 92.83
C ALA A 335 8.43 -48.38 93.07
N HIS A 336 7.38 -48.15 92.29
CA HIS A 336 6.21 -47.33 92.61
C HIS A 336 6.15 -45.82 92.34
N SER A 337 4.97 -45.49 91.78
CA SER A 337 4.13 -44.31 92.00
C SER A 337 4.33 -43.11 91.07
N PHE A 338 3.29 -42.38 90.62
CA PHE A 338 1.95 -42.16 91.17
C PHE A 338 0.96 -41.75 90.04
N ARG A 339 -0.27 -42.29 90.14
CA ARG A 339 -1.63 -41.87 89.70
C ARG A 339 -1.87 -40.86 88.56
N GLY A 340 -2.82 -41.26 87.70
CA GLY A 340 -4.18 -40.69 87.74
C GLY A 340 -5.08 -41.51 88.67
#